data_AF-A0A534P492-F1
#
_entry.id   AF-A0A534P492-F1
#
_cell.length_a   1.000
_cell.length_b   1.000
_cell.length_c   1.000
_cell.angle_alpha   90.00
_cell.angle_beta   90.00
_cell.angle_gamma   90.00
#
_symmetry.space_group_name_H-M   'P 1'
#
loop_
_entity.id
_entity.type
_entity.pdbx_description
1 polymer ?
#
loop_
_entity_poly.entity_id
_entity_poly.type
_entity_poly.pdbx_seq_one_letter_code
_entity_poly.pdbx_strand_id
1 'polypeptide(L)'
;MLPVSWPIRVMASDTLYARRLDRRVKAGKSARAHPRTTGGSSMRRRSKARAETRAFKIARTTETRSICPYCAVSCGVIIHTLGDKAKNVTASVVHVEGDPDAPINRGTLCPKGSTLKDDITNPNRVLRPKVRRPGSDHWEDISWDDAMKGIARHIKDTRDRTFVAKNARGEVVNRAPGIAWIGGCTDTNEFNYLQWKAISA
;
A
#
# COMPACT_ATOMS: atom_id res chain seq x y z
N MET A 1 6.53 -41.65 -25.76
CA MET A 1 5.70 -41.22 -24.61
C MET A 1 6.15 -39.81 -24.23
N LEU A 2 5.20 -38.88 -24.20
CA LEU A 2 5.34 -37.45 -24.47
C LEU A 2 6.28 -36.69 -23.49
N PRO A 3 7.18 -35.81 -24.01
CA PRO A 3 7.89 -34.82 -23.21
C PRO A 3 7.03 -33.54 -23.07
N VAL A 4 6.71 -33.13 -21.85
CA VAL A 4 5.94 -31.90 -21.59
C VAL A 4 6.92 -30.75 -21.36
N SER A 5 7.20 -30.00 -22.43
CA SER A 5 7.96 -28.75 -22.38
C SER A 5 7.10 -27.63 -21.81
N TRP A 6 7.58 -26.97 -20.75
CA TRP A 6 6.96 -25.78 -20.18
C TRP A 6 7.54 -24.53 -20.83
N PRO A 7 6.77 -23.72 -21.58
CA PRO A 7 7.20 -22.38 -21.92
C PRO A 7 6.86 -21.45 -20.75
N ILE A 8 7.89 -20.99 -20.03
CA ILE A 8 7.78 -19.84 -19.14
C ILE A 8 7.50 -18.62 -20.02
N ARG A 9 6.24 -18.20 -20.08
CA ARG A 9 5.84 -16.92 -20.67
C ARG A 9 5.75 -15.90 -19.54
N VAL A 10 6.83 -15.14 -19.34
CA VAL A 10 6.80 -13.92 -18.52
C VAL A 10 5.93 -12.91 -19.26
N MET A 11 4.66 -12.77 -18.86
CA MET A 11 3.87 -11.61 -19.26
C MET A 11 4.22 -10.45 -18.32
N ALA A 12 4.94 -9.48 -18.88
CA ALA A 12 5.11 -8.16 -18.30
C ALA A 12 3.74 -7.52 -18.02
N SER A 13 3.66 -6.83 -16.88
CA SER A 13 2.47 -6.27 -16.25
C SER A 13 1.86 -5.03 -16.94
N ASP A 14 2.05 -4.85 -18.24
CA ASP A 14 1.81 -3.56 -18.91
C ASP A 14 0.38 -3.31 -19.41
N THR A 15 -0.58 -4.21 -19.17
CA THR A 15 -1.91 -4.09 -19.79
C THR A 15 -3.06 -3.66 -18.87
N LEU A 16 -2.85 -3.52 -17.55
CA LEU A 16 -3.91 -3.10 -16.61
C LEU A 16 -3.91 -1.60 -16.27
N TYR A 17 -2.81 -0.88 -16.49
CA TYR A 17 -2.76 0.57 -16.24
C TYR A 17 -3.41 1.37 -17.39
N ALA A 18 -3.28 0.91 -18.64
CA ALA A 18 -3.73 1.64 -19.81
C ALA A 18 -5.26 1.68 -19.99
N ARG A 19 -6.01 0.69 -19.49
CA ARG A 19 -7.47 0.60 -19.74
C ARG A 19 -8.35 1.43 -18.81
N ARG A 20 -7.80 2.08 -17.78
CA ARG A 20 -8.60 2.86 -16.80
C ARG A 20 -8.62 4.37 -17.06
N LEU A 21 -7.75 4.87 -17.93
CA LEU A 21 -7.69 6.30 -18.28
C LEU A 21 -8.76 6.71 -19.32
N ASP A 22 -9.43 5.76 -19.98
CA ASP A 22 -10.29 6.06 -21.14
C ASP A 22 -11.81 6.08 -20.83
N ARG A 23 -12.22 6.15 -19.55
CA ARG A 23 -13.66 6.12 -19.17
C ARG A 23 -14.13 7.20 -18.20
N ARG A 24 -13.40 8.32 -18.06
CA ARG A 24 -13.90 9.49 -17.29
C ARG A 24 -13.77 10.84 -18.01
N VAL A 25 -14.00 10.85 -19.32
CA VAL A 25 -14.45 12.05 -20.04
C VAL A 25 -15.79 11.73 -20.72
N LYS A 26 -16.84 11.53 -19.92
CA LYS A 26 -18.21 11.75 -20.40
C LYS A 26 -18.71 13.06 -19.82
N ALA A 27 -18.67 14.07 -20.67
CA ALA A 27 -19.30 15.36 -20.46
C ALA A 27 -20.77 15.17 -20.04
N GLY A 28 -21.06 15.45 -18.78
CA GLY A 28 -22.42 15.65 -18.30
C GLY A 28 -22.92 17.01 -18.76
N LYS A 29 -23.56 17.05 -19.94
CA LYS A 29 -24.41 18.16 -20.36
C LYS A 29 -25.61 18.25 -19.43
N SER A 30 -25.74 19.34 -18.69
CA SER A 30 -27.00 19.84 -18.16
C SER A 30 -26.97 21.37 -18.26
N ALA A 31 -26.97 21.86 -19.49
CA ALA A 31 -27.26 23.26 -19.77
C ALA A 31 -28.75 23.49 -19.50
N ARG A 32 -29.09 24.03 -18.32
CA ARG A 32 -30.38 24.69 -18.13
C ARG A 32 -30.28 26.05 -18.78
N ALA A 33 -31.03 26.25 -19.87
CA ALA A 33 -31.15 27.52 -20.56
C ALA A 33 -31.71 28.58 -19.57
N HIS A 34 -30.99 29.68 -19.40
CA HIS A 34 -31.56 30.89 -18.81
C HIS A 34 -32.12 31.76 -19.94
N PRO A 35 -33.35 32.26 -19.84
CA PRO A 35 -33.90 33.17 -20.83
C PRO A 35 -33.08 34.47 -20.81
N ARG A 36 -32.72 34.97 -22.00
CA ARG A 36 -32.09 36.29 -22.15
C ARG A 36 -33.15 37.35 -21.89
N THR A 37 -33.24 37.81 -20.65
CA THR A 37 -33.93 39.06 -20.34
C THR A 37 -32.97 40.22 -20.59
N THR A 38 -33.26 40.97 -21.64
CA THR A 38 -32.73 42.30 -21.92
C THR A 38 -33.06 43.27 -20.78
N GLY A 39 -32.07 44.02 -20.31
CA GLY A 39 -32.27 45.25 -19.52
C GLY A 39 -32.12 45.12 -18.00
N GLY A 40 -31.25 45.96 -17.44
CA GLY A 40 -31.11 46.22 -16.01
C GLY A 40 -29.88 45.56 -15.38
N SER A 41 -28.78 46.31 -15.24
CA SER A 41 -27.66 45.91 -14.39
C SER A 41 -28.09 45.95 -12.91
N SER A 42 -28.84 44.94 -12.46
CA SER A 42 -28.96 44.71 -11.02
C SER A 42 -27.63 44.10 -10.58
N MET A 43 -26.80 44.95 -9.98
CA MET A 43 -25.58 44.54 -9.30
C MET A 43 -25.99 43.53 -8.23
N ARG A 44 -25.84 42.22 -8.53
CA ARG A 44 -26.05 41.16 -7.54
C ARG A 44 -25.21 41.52 -6.33
N ARG A 45 -25.88 41.88 -5.23
CA ARG A 45 -25.26 42.14 -3.93
C ARG A 45 -24.35 40.96 -3.63
N ARG A 46 -23.03 41.15 -3.73
CA ARG A 46 -22.07 40.14 -3.28
C ARG A 46 -22.38 39.93 -1.81
N SER A 47 -22.85 38.74 -1.44
CA SER A 47 -22.99 38.37 -0.03
C SER A 47 -21.68 38.69 0.67
N LYS A 48 -21.74 39.38 1.81
CA LYS A 48 -20.54 39.75 2.60
C LYS A 48 -19.63 38.52 2.68
N ALA A 49 -18.41 38.64 2.16
CA ALA A 49 -17.43 37.58 2.27
C ALA A 49 -17.24 37.30 3.76
N ARG A 50 -17.43 36.04 4.17
CA ARG A 50 -17.11 35.62 5.54
C ARG A 50 -15.60 35.80 5.70
N ALA A 51 -15.19 36.74 6.55
CA ALA A 51 -13.79 36.98 6.89
C ALA A 51 -13.24 35.95 7.91
N GLU A 52 -13.99 34.88 8.18
CA GLU A 52 -13.58 33.84 9.11
C GLU A 52 -12.65 32.83 8.40
N THR A 53 -11.50 32.57 9.01
CA THR A 53 -10.62 31.47 8.61
C THR A 53 -11.26 30.15 9.04
N ARG A 54 -11.19 29.14 8.17
CA ARG A 54 -11.58 27.78 8.57
C ARG A 54 -10.72 27.33 9.75
N ALA A 55 -11.31 26.63 10.71
CA ALA A 55 -10.55 25.99 11.77
C ALA A 55 -9.50 25.02 11.18
N PHE A 56 -8.35 24.91 11.83
CA PHE A 56 -7.32 23.97 11.40
C PHE A 56 -7.84 22.53 11.55
N LYS A 57 -7.80 21.78 10.44
CA LYS A 57 -8.24 20.38 10.40
C LYS A 57 -7.47 19.46 11.38
N ILE A 58 -6.27 19.87 11.78
CA ILE A 58 -5.37 19.13 12.67
C ILE A 58 -5.50 19.51 14.15
N ALA A 59 -6.32 20.53 14.49
CA ALA A 59 -6.36 21.11 15.84
C ALA A 59 -6.76 20.13 16.97
N ARG A 60 -7.41 19.02 16.63
CA ARG A 60 -7.85 17.97 17.58
C ARG A 60 -7.33 16.59 17.18
N THR A 61 -6.13 16.54 16.61
CA THR A 61 -5.47 15.30 16.21
C THR A 61 -4.36 14.95 17.17
N THR A 62 -4.08 13.66 17.27
CA THR A 62 -2.84 13.17 17.87
C THR A 62 -1.75 13.21 16.82
N GLU A 63 -0.62 13.85 17.14
CA GLU A 63 0.59 13.83 16.32
C GLU A 63 1.45 12.62 16.64
N THR A 64 1.95 11.94 15.61
CA THR A 64 2.92 10.85 15.73
C THR A 64 4.04 11.08 14.71
N ARG A 65 5.28 11.12 15.19
CA ARG A 65 6.45 11.21 14.32
C ARG A 65 6.76 9.85 13.73
N SER A 66 7.10 9.83 12.44
CA SER A 66 7.48 8.61 11.70
C SER A 66 8.50 8.96 10.61
N ILE A 67 8.92 7.95 9.85
CA ILE A 67 9.86 8.07 8.74
C ILE A 67 9.15 7.68 7.44
N CYS A 68 9.41 8.44 6.37
CA CYS A 68 8.92 8.16 5.03
C CYS A 68 9.40 6.77 4.53
N PRO A 69 8.51 5.84 4.13
CA PRO A 69 8.86 4.46 3.79
C PRO A 69 9.35 4.26 2.35
N TYR A 70 9.59 5.34 1.57
CA TYR A 70 9.83 5.20 0.13
C TYR A 70 11.32 5.03 -0.24
N CYS A 71 12.13 6.06 -0.10
CA CYS A 71 13.54 6.01 -0.50
C CYS A 71 14.46 6.21 0.71
N ALA A 72 15.75 5.91 0.52
CA ALA A 72 16.77 5.93 1.57
C ALA A 72 17.12 7.34 2.13
N VAL A 73 16.45 8.40 1.66
CA VAL A 73 16.56 9.73 2.29
C VAL A 73 15.93 9.72 3.68
N SER A 74 14.91 8.90 3.89
CA SER A 74 14.28 8.71 5.21
C SER A 74 13.79 10.03 5.83
N CYS A 75 13.08 10.85 5.04
CA CYS A 75 12.47 12.10 5.51
C CYS A 75 11.61 11.87 6.76
N GLY A 76 11.75 12.73 7.77
CA GLY A 76 10.86 12.74 8.92
C GLY A 76 9.48 13.27 8.55
N VAL A 77 8.43 12.65 9.09
CA VAL A 77 7.04 13.02 8.85
C VAL A 77 6.26 13.09 10.17
N ILE A 78 5.25 13.96 10.19
CA ILE A 78 4.24 14.04 11.24
C ILE A 78 2.93 13.46 10.69
N ILE A 79 2.39 12.46 11.37
CA ILE A 79 1.12 11.83 11.06
C ILE A 79 0.08 12.36 12.03
N HIS A 80 -0.96 13.00 11.50
CA HIS A 80 -2.10 13.50 12.26
C HIS A 80 -3.23 12.47 12.25
N THR A 81 -3.53 11.95 13.42
CA THR A 81 -4.54 10.92 13.62
C THR A 81 -5.73 11.49 14.39
N LEU A 82 -6.93 11.36 13.83
CA LEU A 82 -8.17 11.61 14.55
C LEU A 82 -8.44 10.43 15.49
N GLY A 83 -8.77 10.76 16.74
CA GLY A 83 -8.89 9.81 17.84
C GLY A 83 -7.95 10.18 18.98
N ASP A 84 -8.47 10.13 20.20
CA ASP A 84 -7.80 10.50 21.45
C ASP A 84 -7.06 9.31 22.10
N LYS A 85 -6.83 8.24 21.33
CA LYS A 85 -6.30 6.94 21.79
C LYS A 85 -7.20 6.21 22.78
N ALA A 86 -8.43 6.67 23.02
CA ALA A 86 -9.38 5.92 23.83
C ALA A 86 -9.77 4.62 23.11
N LYS A 87 -9.95 3.55 23.88
CA LYS A 87 -10.20 2.20 23.35
C LYS A 87 -11.52 2.10 22.55
N ASN A 88 -12.45 3.02 22.76
CA ASN A 88 -13.75 3.08 22.09
C ASN A 88 -13.72 3.88 20.76
N VAL A 89 -12.56 4.39 20.34
CA VAL A 89 -12.42 5.19 19.12
C VAL A 89 -11.54 4.47 18.11
N THR A 90 -12.07 4.26 16.90
CA THR A 90 -11.26 3.81 15.77
C THR A 90 -10.43 4.97 15.24
N ALA A 91 -9.12 4.90 15.44
CA ALA A 91 -8.18 5.90 14.96
C ALA A 91 -8.20 6.01 13.42
N SER A 92 -8.13 7.24 12.90
CA SER A 92 -8.11 7.49 11.46
C SER A 92 -7.11 8.57 11.09
N VAL A 93 -6.20 8.28 10.15
CA VAL A 93 -5.21 9.26 9.68
C VAL A 93 -5.90 10.28 8.77
N VAL A 94 -5.81 11.55 9.14
CA VAL A 94 -6.45 12.67 8.41
C VAL A 94 -5.45 13.54 7.65
N HIS A 95 -4.18 13.53 8.05
CA HIS A 95 -3.13 14.26 7.38
C HIS A 95 -1.75 13.66 7.65
N VAL A 96 -0.83 13.86 6.72
CA VAL A 96 0.60 13.58 6.87
C VAL A 96 1.34 14.78 6.27
N GLU A 97 2.31 15.30 6.99
CA GLU A 97 3.19 16.39 6.55
C GLU A 97 4.65 16.13 6.96
N GLY A 98 5.57 16.95 6.46
CA GLY A 98 6.99 16.80 6.79
C GLY A 98 7.28 17.32 8.19
N ASP A 99 8.15 16.63 8.91
CA ASP A 99 8.61 17.09 10.24
C ASP A 99 9.61 18.25 10.08
N PRO A 100 9.30 19.47 10.57
CA PRO A 100 10.21 20.61 10.50
C PRO A 100 11.48 20.43 11.36
N ASP A 101 11.41 19.60 12.42
CA ASP A 101 12.53 19.33 13.31
C ASP A 101 13.48 18.26 12.74
N ALA A 102 13.06 17.55 11.68
CA ALA A 102 13.88 16.51 11.08
C ALA A 102 15.10 17.12 10.37
N PRO A 103 16.34 16.69 10.71
CA PRO A 103 17.55 17.35 10.23
C PRO A 103 17.77 17.20 8.72
N ILE A 104 17.21 16.15 8.12
CA ILE A 104 17.40 15.80 6.71
C ILE A 104 16.50 16.64 5.80
N ASN A 105 15.19 16.65 6.06
CA ASN A 105 14.22 17.27 5.16
C ASN A 105 13.67 18.60 5.67
N ARG A 106 13.81 18.95 6.95
CA ARG A 106 13.37 20.23 7.54
C ARG A 106 11.94 20.61 7.11
N GLY A 107 11.02 19.66 7.18
CA GLY A 107 9.60 19.84 6.81
C GLY A 107 9.27 19.64 5.33
N THR A 108 10.26 19.53 4.44
CA THR A 108 10.01 19.32 3.00
C THR A 108 9.66 17.86 2.69
N LEU A 109 8.80 17.66 1.67
CA LEU A 109 8.47 16.33 1.14
C LEU A 109 8.39 16.38 -0.39
N CYS A 110 8.96 15.36 -1.05
CA CYS A 110 8.75 15.15 -2.48
C CYS A 110 7.31 14.63 -2.75
N PRO A 111 6.86 14.54 -4.02
CA PRO A 111 5.51 14.11 -4.35
C PRO A 111 5.12 12.74 -3.81
N LYS A 112 6.09 11.83 -3.59
CA LYS A 112 5.84 10.52 -2.98
C LYS A 112 5.48 10.68 -1.49
N GLY A 113 6.28 11.47 -0.77
CA GLY A 113 6.09 11.69 0.67
C GLY A 113 4.82 12.48 0.98
N SER A 114 4.49 13.49 0.17
CA SER A 114 3.30 14.31 0.38
C SER A 114 1.99 13.56 0.16
N THR A 115 2.01 12.42 -0.55
CA THR A 115 0.84 11.57 -0.79
C THR A 115 0.70 10.40 0.20
N LEU A 116 1.49 10.35 1.28
CA LEU A 116 1.46 9.23 2.24
C LEU A 116 0.07 8.96 2.83
N LYS A 117 -0.71 10.02 3.09
CA LYS A 117 -2.10 9.87 3.57
C LYS A 117 -2.96 9.08 2.57
N ASP A 118 -2.76 9.26 1.27
CA ASP A 118 -3.53 8.57 0.24
C ASP A 118 -3.12 7.11 0.10
N ASP A 119 -1.87 6.77 0.38
CA ASP A 119 -1.39 5.39 0.45
C ASP A 119 -2.00 4.65 1.66
N ILE A 120 -1.98 5.27 2.85
CA ILE A 120 -2.57 4.72 4.08
C ILE A 120 -4.07 4.44 3.92
N THR A 121 -4.78 5.37 3.26
CA THR A 121 -6.24 5.32 3.07
C THR A 121 -6.66 4.75 1.71
N ASN A 122 -5.75 4.09 0.99
CA ASN A 122 -5.98 3.61 -0.36
C ASN A 122 -7.10 2.53 -0.39
N PRO A 123 -8.14 2.67 -1.22
CA PRO A 123 -9.21 1.67 -1.32
C PRO A 123 -8.73 0.32 -1.88
N ASN A 124 -7.55 0.28 -2.51
CA ASN A 124 -6.97 -0.96 -3.04
C ASN A 124 -6.14 -1.73 -2.01
N ARG A 125 -6.10 -1.30 -0.74
CA ARG A 125 -5.38 -2.04 0.31
C ARG A 125 -5.93 -3.46 0.45
N VAL A 126 -5.03 -4.43 0.55
CA VAL A 126 -5.39 -5.81 0.85
C VAL A 126 -5.71 -5.91 2.34
N LEU A 127 -6.97 -6.18 2.67
CA LEU A 127 -7.46 -6.20 4.06
C LEU A 127 -7.59 -7.61 4.63
N ARG A 128 -7.51 -8.65 3.79
CA ARG A 128 -7.70 -10.05 4.15
C ARG A 128 -6.76 -10.93 3.34
N PRO A 129 -6.32 -12.07 3.89
CA PRO A 129 -5.63 -13.10 3.11
C PRO A 129 -6.49 -13.57 1.93
N LYS A 130 -5.83 -13.80 0.79
CA LYS A 130 -6.47 -14.27 -0.43
C LYS A 130 -5.70 -15.46 -0.98
N VAL A 131 -6.41 -16.41 -1.58
CA VAL A 131 -5.83 -17.55 -2.28
C VAL A 131 -6.29 -17.58 -3.73
N ARG A 132 -5.37 -17.95 -4.62
CA ARG A 132 -5.68 -18.28 -6.02
C ARG A 132 -5.35 -19.76 -6.21
N ARG A 133 -6.39 -20.58 -6.41
CA ARG A 133 -6.22 -22.03 -6.56
C ARG A 133 -5.57 -22.39 -7.91
N PRO A 134 -4.84 -23.51 -8.02
CA PRO A 134 -4.30 -23.98 -9.30
C PRO A 134 -5.38 -24.03 -10.39
N GLY A 135 -5.08 -23.46 -11.56
CA GLY A 135 -6.03 -23.38 -12.68
C GLY A 135 -7.09 -22.28 -12.57
N SER A 136 -7.22 -21.58 -11.44
CA SER A 136 -8.17 -20.47 -11.30
C SER A 136 -7.60 -19.15 -11.87
N ASP A 137 -8.49 -18.27 -12.32
CA ASP A 137 -8.22 -16.90 -12.75
C ASP A 137 -8.67 -15.83 -11.73
N HIS A 138 -9.26 -16.23 -10.60
CA HIS A 138 -9.81 -15.35 -9.58
C HIS A 138 -9.21 -15.61 -8.20
N TRP A 139 -9.34 -14.62 -7.32
CA TRP A 139 -8.92 -14.68 -5.93
C TRP A 139 -10.12 -14.94 -5.01
N GLU A 140 -9.90 -15.74 -3.98
CA GLU A 140 -10.89 -16.04 -2.94
C GLU A 140 -10.36 -15.60 -1.58
N ASP A 141 -11.22 -14.96 -0.77
CA ASP A 141 -10.90 -14.60 0.61
C ASP A 141 -10.82 -15.85 1.48
N ILE A 142 -9.79 -15.94 2.33
CA ILE A 142 -9.63 -17.03 3.31
C ILE A 142 -9.31 -16.46 4.70
N SER A 143 -9.48 -17.30 5.71
CA SER A 143 -9.07 -16.95 7.08
C SER A 143 -7.55 -16.89 7.21
N TRP A 144 -7.06 -16.18 8.22
CA TRP A 144 -5.64 -16.19 8.58
C TRP A 144 -5.16 -17.59 8.96
N ASP A 145 -5.98 -18.36 9.67
CA ASP A 145 -5.64 -19.74 10.06
C ASP A 145 -5.46 -20.65 8.84
N ASP A 146 -6.35 -20.56 7.85
CA ASP A 146 -6.25 -21.36 6.63
C ASP A 146 -5.04 -20.95 5.79
N ALA A 147 -4.75 -19.64 5.72
CA ALA A 147 -3.57 -19.12 5.04
C ALA A 147 -2.28 -19.65 5.67
N MET A 148 -2.15 -19.53 7.00
CA MET A 148 -0.96 -19.97 7.73
C MET A 148 -0.78 -21.48 7.66
N LYS A 149 -1.84 -22.27 7.87
CA LYS A 149 -1.79 -23.74 7.74
C LYS A 149 -1.42 -24.17 6.33
N GLY A 150 -1.97 -23.50 5.31
CA GLY A 150 -1.68 -23.77 3.91
C GLY A 150 -0.22 -23.52 3.55
N ILE A 151 0.30 -22.34 3.90
CA ILE A 151 1.70 -21.97 3.65
C ILE A 151 2.66 -22.90 4.40
N ALA A 152 2.42 -23.16 5.69
CA ALA A 152 3.25 -24.04 6.49
C ALA A 152 3.33 -25.47 5.93
N ARG A 153 2.19 -26.02 5.48
CA ARG A 153 2.16 -27.32 4.80
C ARG A 153 3.01 -27.31 3.53
N HIS A 154 2.83 -26.32 2.66
CA HIS A 154 3.61 -26.24 1.41
C HIS A 154 5.11 -26.08 1.64
N ILE A 155 5.51 -25.30 2.65
CA ILE A 155 6.91 -25.15 3.06
C ILE A 155 7.45 -26.50 3.54
N LYS A 156 6.73 -27.18 4.44
CA LYS A 156 7.15 -28.48 4.99
C LYS A 156 7.28 -29.54 3.89
N ASP A 157 6.25 -29.71 3.07
CA ASP A 157 6.24 -30.70 1.99
C ASP A 157 7.37 -30.47 0.99
N THR A 158 7.64 -29.19 0.66
CA THR A 158 8.72 -28.84 -0.27
C THR A 158 10.09 -29.05 0.37
N ARG A 159 10.28 -28.65 1.63
CA ARG A 159 11.51 -28.86 2.37
C ARG A 159 11.82 -30.35 2.46
N ASP A 160 10.88 -31.16 2.95
CA ASP A 160 11.09 -32.60 3.14
C ASP A 160 11.45 -33.31 1.83
N ARG A 161 10.85 -32.89 0.71
CA ARG A 161 11.15 -33.45 -0.62
C ARG A 161 12.49 -33.01 -1.20
N THR A 162 12.98 -31.81 -0.87
CA THR A 162 14.11 -31.17 -1.56
C THR A 162 15.31 -30.88 -0.68
N PHE A 163 15.26 -31.22 0.61
CA PHE A 163 16.32 -30.95 1.57
C PHE A 163 17.60 -31.72 1.23
N VAL A 164 18.73 -31.02 1.30
CA VAL A 164 20.05 -31.57 1.06
C VAL A 164 20.84 -31.49 2.35
N ALA A 165 20.96 -32.63 3.04
CA ALA A 165 21.75 -32.73 4.27
C ALA A 165 23.26 -32.71 3.98
N LYS A 166 23.69 -33.49 2.99
CA LYS A 166 25.09 -33.56 2.52
C LYS A 166 25.20 -33.26 1.04
N ASN A 167 26.28 -32.61 0.62
CA ASN A 167 26.57 -32.35 -0.79
C ASN A 167 27.25 -33.55 -1.49
N ALA A 168 27.56 -33.41 -2.78
CA ALA A 168 28.21 -34.46 -3.57
C ALA A 168 29.62 -34.87 -3.08
N ARG A 169 30.27 -34.04 -2.26
CA ARG A 169 31.56 -34.33 -1.62
C ARG A 169 31.41 -34.97 -0.24
N GLY A 170 30.17 -35.22 0.22
CA GLY A 170 29.88 -35.78 1.54
C GLY A 170 29.90 -34.77 2.70
N GLU A 171 30.10 -33.48 2.43
CA GLU A 171 30.13 -32.41 3.44
C GLU A 171 28.70 -32.06 3.88
N VAL A 172 28.51 -31.79 5.18
CA VAL A 172 27.21 -31.36 5.73
C VAL A 172 26.92 -29.92 5.30
N VAL A 173 25.77 -29.71 4.65
CA VAL A 173 25.36 -28.38 4.12
C VAL A 173 23.97 -27.94 4.57
N ASN A 174 23.09 -28.86 4.99
CA ASN A 174 21.76 -28.58 5.55
C ASN A 174 20.98 -27.45 4.84
N ARG A 175 20.74 -27.58 3.53
CA ARG A 175 20.10 -26.54 2.72
C ARG A 175 18.81 -27.02 2.04
N ALA A 176 17.87 -26.11 1.81
CA ALA A 176 16.58 -26.37 1.16
C ALA A 176 16.45 -25.64 -0.20
N PRO A 177 17.12 -26.11 -1.26
CA PRO A 177 17.17 -25.43 -2.57
C PRO A 177 15.83 -25.38 -3.31
N GLY A 178 14.81 -26.12 -2.87
CA GLY A 178 13.47 -26.09 -3.47
C GLY A 178 12.63 -24.87 -3.11
N ILE A 179 13.15 -23.96 -2.26
CA ILE A 179 12.45 -22.76 -1.80
C ILE A 179 13.39 -21.56 -1.98
N ALA A 180 12.87 -20.47 -2.51
CA ALA A 180 13.55 -19.18 -2.57
C ALA A 180 12.67 -18.11 -1.90
N TRP A 181 13.30 -17.11 -1.31
CA TRP A 181 12.63 -16.01 -0.62
C TRP A 181 13.06 -14.67 -1.21
N ILE A 182 12.12 -13.73 -1.38
CA ILE A 182 12.36 -12.37 -1.85
C ILE A 182 11.77 -11.40 -0.84
N GLY A 183 12.58 -10.51 -0.28
CA GLY A 183 12.16 -9.46 0.65
C GLY A 183 13.29 -9.00 1.58
N GLY A 184 13.22 -7.85 2.25
CA GLY A 184 12.31 -6.73 2.01
C GLY A 184 12.93 -5.42 2.51
N CYS A 185 13.58 -4.66 1.62
CA CYS A 185 14.21 -3.39 1.96
C CYS A 185 13.23 -2.30 2.44
N THR A 186 11.93 -2.56 2.32
CA THR A 186 10.83 -1.72 2.79
C THR A 186 10.38 -2.04 4.21
N ASP A 187 10.77 -3.20 4.73
CA ASP A 187 10.38 -3.66 6.07
C ASP A 187 11.33 -3.12 7.13
N THR A 188 10.91 -3.17 8.39
CA THR A 188 11.77 -2.72 9.50
C THR A 188 12.96 -3.67 9.69
N ASN A 189 14.00 -3.18 10.36
CA ASN A 189 15.18 -3.99 10.66
C ASN A 189 14.84 -5.20 11.53
N GLU A 190 13.90 -5.04 12.47
CA GLU A 190 13.44 -6.10 13.37
C GLU A 190 12.73 -7.21 12.58
N PHE A 191 11.88 -6.82 11.62
CA PHE A 191 11.23 -7.79 10.74
C PHE A 191 12.25 -8.53 9.87
N ASN A 192 13.18 -7.80 9.23
CA ASN A 192 14.22 -8.40 8.40
C ASN A 192 15.12 -9.37 9.20
N TYR A 193 15.42 -9.05 10.46
CA TYR A 193 16.14 -9.95 11.36
C TYR A 193 15.36 -11.25 11.62
N LEU A 194 14.06 -11.16 11.92
CA LEU A 194 13.21 -12.34 12.12
C LEU A 194 13.05 -13.16 10.84
N GLN A 195 12.90 -12.49 9.70
CA GLN A 195 12.82 -13.13 8.39
C GLN A 195 14.09 -13.94 8.09
N TRP A 196 15.27 -13.35 8.30
CA TRP A 196 16.54 -14.05 8.12
C TRP A 196 16.60 -15.32 8.97
N LYS A 197 16.29 -15.20 10.28
CA LYS A 197 16.28 -16.35 11.19
C LYS A 197 15.28 -17.43 10.77
N ALA A 198 14.12 -17.04 10.25
CA ALA A 198 13.10 -17.99 9.81
C ALA A 198 13.52 -18.78 8.56
N ILE A 199 14.32 -18.17 7.68
CA ILE A 199 14.75 -18.80 6.41
C ILE A 199 16.04 -19.61 6.58
N SER A 200 16.92 -19.20 7.49
CA SER A 200 18.21 -19.85 7.70
C SER A 200 18.21 -20.95 8.76
N ALA A 201 17.12 -21.11 9.52
CA ALA A 201 16.95 -22.16 10.52
C ALA A 201 16.60 -23.52 9.90
#